data_AF-A0A2D9C775-F1
#
_entry.id   AF-A0A2D9C775-F1
#
_cell.length_a   1.000
_cell.length_b   1.000
_cell.length_c   1.000
_cell.angle_alpha   90.00
_cell.angle_beta   90.00
_cell.angle_gamma   90.00
#
_symmetry.space_group_name_H-M   'P 1'
#
loop_
_entity.id
_entity.type
_entity.pdbx_description
1 polymer ?
#
loop_
_entity_poly.entity_id
_entity_poly.type
_entity_poly.pdbx_seq_one_letter_code
_entity_poly.pdbx_strand_id
1 'polypeptide(L)'
;MLHSIFRKLLTEDKRSTETGYKNENKIESYFSQYLVQDGTAKNDRVKSDIVIEVPGHQDPIGIEVKTTLDTEFGQLTVGYDTERERWVIHNSNFNKDKSKENKKYMDRFFVKYLQPYLKDLKPPAGSNNILKKRGERDQIVVGLYKEPGHKKTLEAMQNSWFGEGKEHRIELSPAILQKYYNTKGDDLIQINGLGLYKLSDRFDIAIPYFSELVFRADAKFHIKNHGDSFTFNIAFRADDLDQDRSKMSRLDISKKEDANKLIKEI
;
A
#
# COMPACT_ATOMS: atom_id res chain seq x y z
N MET A 1 3.11 -30.96 16.75
CA MET A 1 1.84 -30.34 17.19
C MET A 1 2.07 -28.84 17.20
N LEU A 2 1.63 -28.11 16.16
CA LEU A 2 1.96 -26.69 15.98
C LEU A 2 1.09 -25.80 16.89
N HIS A 3 1.75 -24.81 17.51
CA HIS A 3 1.23 -23.90 18.52
C HIS A 3 0.02 -23.09 18.02
N SER A 4 -0.96 -22.85 18.91
CA SER A 4 -2.29 -22.26 18.64
C SER A 4 -2.29 -20.84 18.02
N ILE A 5 -1.13 -20.22 17.87
CA ILE A 5 -0.94 -18.90 17.26
C ILE A 5 -0.98 -18.99 15.72
N PHE A 6 -0.68 -20.15 15.11
CA PHE A 6 -0.66 -20.29 13.64
C PHE A 6 -2.03 -20.52 12.99
N ARG A 7 -3.11 -20.68 13.76
CA ARG A 7 -4.47 -20.86 13.20
C ARG A 7 -5.18 -19.56 12.83
N LYS A 8 -4.56 -18.39 13.03
CA LYS A 8 -5.22 -17.09 12.80
C LYS A 8 -5.05 -16.51 11.39
N LEU A 9 -4.22 -17.09 10.54
CA LEU A 9 -3.89 -16.54 9.21
C LEU A 9 -4.94 -16.78 8.10
N LEU A 10 -6.14 -17.28 8.42
CA LEU A 10 -7.19 -17.56 7.42
C LEU A 10 -8.56 -16.94 7.75
N THR A 11 -8.66 -16.09 8.78
CA THR A 11 -9.90 -15.33 9.09
C THR A 11 -9.70 -13.81 9.12
N GLU A 12 -8.50 -13.33 8.84
CA GLU A 12 -8.14 -11.93 9.07
C GLU A 12 -8.60 -10.95 7.98
N ASP A 13 -8.97 -11.40 6.77
CA ASP A 13 -9.32 -10.45 5.71
C ASP A 13 -10.68 -9.76 5.89
N LYS A 14 -11.62 -10.34 6.65
CA LYS A 14 -12.91 -9.67 6.93
C LYS A 14 -12.89 -8.87 8.23
N ARG A 15 -12.31 -9.41 9.30
CA ARG A 15 -12.27 -8.73 10.60
C ARG A 15 -11.31 -7.54 10.63
N SER A 16 -10.16 -7.62 9.95
CA SER A 16 -9.25 -6.47 9.85
C SER A 16 -9.90 -5.34 9.07
N THR A 17 -10.58 -5.66 7.97
CA THR A 17 -11.31 -4.71 7.11
C THR A 17 -12.49 -4.07 7.84
N GLU A 18 -13.32 -4.83 8.57
CA GLU A 18 -14.40 -4.28 9.41
C GLU A 18 -13.86 -3.39 10.53
N THR A 19 -12.71 -3.72 11.11
CA THR A 19 -12.07 -2.91 12.15
C THR A 19 -11.47 -1.63 11.57
N GLY A 20 -10.89 -1.70 10.37
CA GLY A 20 -10.42 -0.55 9.61
C GLY A 20 -11.54 0.44 9.35
N TYR A 21 -12.65 -0.02 8.78
CA TYR A 21 -13.83 0.85 8.54
C TYR A 21 -14.41 1.45 9.82
N LYS A 22 -14.41 0.70 10.93
CA LYS A 22 -14.86 1.26 12.22
C LYS A 22 -13.94 2.39 12.70
N ASN A 23 -12.63 2.25 12.52
CA ASN A 23 -11.66 3.28 12.90
C ASN A 23 -11.78 4.50 11.98
N GLU A 24 -11.87 4.30 10.67
CA GLU A 24 -12.12 5.39 9.69
C GLU A 24 -13.38 6.17 10.05
N ASN A 25 -14.52 5.50 10.22
CA ASN A 25 -15.80 6.13 10.55
C ASN A 25 -15.75 6.90 11.89
N LYS A 26 -15.01 6.37 12.87
CA LYS A 26 -14.84 7.03 14.18
C LYS A 26 -14.06 8.34 14.03
N ILE A 27 -12.96 8.31 13.28
CA ILE A 27 -12.14 9.50 13.02
C ILE A 27 -12.95 10.52 12.20
N GLU A 28 -13.58 10.09 11.10
CA GLU A 28 -14.43 10.92 10.25
C GLU A 28 -15.51 11.63 11.08
N SER A 29 -16.26 10.89 11.91
CA SER A 29 -17.30 11.46 12.76
C SER A 29 -16.81 12.56 13.70
N TYR A 30 -15.56 12.52 14.16
CA TYR A 30 -15.02 13.61 14.98
C TYR A 30 -14.76 14.84 14.12
N PHE A 31 -14.03 14.69 13.03
CA PHE A 31 -13.69 15.84 12.18
C PHE A 31 -14.92 16.46 11.51
N SER A 32 -15.96 15.68 11.18
CA SER A 32 -17.23 16.22 10.67
C SER A 32 -17.93 17.17 11.65
N GLN A 33 -17.69 17.05 12.97
CA GLN A 33 -18.26 17.95 13.99
C GLN A 33 -17.49 19.26 14.17
N TYR A 34 -16.19 19.27 13.82
CA TYR A 34 -15.31 20.43 13.99
C TYR A 34 -15.14 21.27 12.73
N LEU A 35 -15.37 20.69 11.56
CA LEU A 35 -15.24 21.36 10.25
C LEU A 35 -16.58 21.93 9.72
N VAL A 36 -17.53 22.15 10.64
CA VAL A 36 -18.85 22.72 10.34
C VAL A 36 -18.72 24.24 10.20
N GLN A 37 -18.08 24.71 9.13
CA GLN A 37 -18.45 25.99 8.51
C GLN A 37 -18.49 25.93 6.99
N ASP A 38 -17.74 25.05 6.32
CA ASP A 38 -17.86 24.85 4.86
C ASP A 38 -17.95 23.37 4.41
N GLY A 39 -17.86 22.42 5.35
CA GLY A 39 -17.91 20.98 5.07
C GLY A 39 -16.62 20.46 4.42
N THR A 40 -16.13 19.27 4.70
CA THR A 40 -16.56 18.17 5.57
C THR A 40 -15.34 17.25 5.57
N ALA A 41 -14.95 16.67 6.71
CA ALA A 41 -14.11 15.48 6.60
C ALA A 41 -14.90 14.45 5.79
N LYS A 42 -14.31 13.96 4.70
CA LYS A 42 -14.94 12.98 3.81
C LYS A 42 -14.00 11.78 3.67
N ASN A 43 -14.59 10.60 3.72
CA ASN A 43 -13.91 9.39 3.24
C ASN A 43 -13.80 9.44 1.71
N ASP A 44 -12.69 9.96 1.18
CA ASP A 44 -12.38 9.98 -0.25
C ASP A 44 -11.40 8.87 -0.61
N ARG A 45 -11.91 7.63 -0.67
CA ARG A 45 -11.17 6.41 -1.02
C ARG A 45 -10.39 6.48 -2.34
N VAL A 46 -10.61 7.50 -3.16
CA VAL A 46 -9.89 7.73 -4.40
C VAL A 46 -8.57 8.48 -4.16
N LYS A 47 -8.46 9.25 -3.07
CA LYS A 47 -7.31 10.12 -2.76
C LYS A 47 -6.60 9.69 -1.45
N SER A 48 -7.34 9.56 -0.36
CA SER A 48 -6.86 9.28 1.01
C SER A 48 -8.00 8.64 1.82
N ASP A 49 -7.71 7.82 2.83
CA ASP A 49 -8.79 7.20 3.62
C ASP A 49 -9.64 8.26 4.33
N ILE A 50 -9.02 9.37 4.75
CA ILE A 50 -9.69 10.55 5.30
C ILE A 50 -9.08 11.80 4.66
N VAL A 51 -9.95 12.74 4.28
CA VAL A 51 -9.55 14.06 3.80
C VAL A 51 -10.14 15.11 4.73
N ILE A 52 -9.31 16.02 5.25
CA ILE A 52 -9.71 17.13 6.12
C ILE A 52 -9.49 18.45 5.40
N GLU A 53 -10.56 19.15 5.10
CA GLU A 53 -10.52 20.56 4.66
C GLU A 53 -10.24 21.45 5.88
N VAL A 54 -9.23 22.33 5.80
CA VAL A 54 -8.89 23.25 6.89
C VAL A 54 -9.16 24.68 6.44
N PRO A 55 -10.03 25.44 7.15
CA PRO A 55 -10.32 26.83 6.78
C PRO A 55 -9.05 27.66 6.67
N GLY A 56 -8.87 28.33 5.52
CA GLY A 56 -7.69 29.15 5.24
C GLY A 56 -6.50 28.39 4.61
N HIS A 57 -6.57 27.07 4.45
CA HIS A 57 -5.58 26.29 3.71
C HIS A 57 -6.06 26.01 2.28
N GLN A 58 -5.14 26.11 1.32
CA GLN A 58 -5.45 25.95 -0.10
C GLN A 58 -5.67 24.48 -0.52
N ASP A 59 -4.98 23.53 0.11
CA ASP A 59 -5.20 22.10 -0.16
C ASP A 59 -5.64 21.38 1.13
N PRO A 60 -6.49 20.34 1.02
CA PRO A 60 -6.89 19.54 2.16
C PRO A 60 -5.76 18.66 2.67
N ILE A 61 -5.92 18.13 3.88
CA ILE A 61 -5.02 17.19 4.53
C ILE A 61 -5.47 15.78 4.24
N GLY A 62 -4.61 14.99 3.58
CA GLY A 62 -4.83 13.57 3.37
C GLY A 62 -4.30 12.74 4.54
N ILE A 63 -5.12 11.83 5.08
CA ILE A 63 -4.73 10.92 6.14
C ILE A 63 -5.02 9.48 5.70
N GLU A 64 -3.98 8.64 5.68
CA GLU A 64 -4.11 7.18 5.55
C GLU A 64 -4.40 6.55 6.92
N VAL A 65 -5.27 5.54 6.97
CA VAL A 65 -5.61 4.82 8.21
C VAL A 65 -5.19 3.35 8.09
N LYS A 66 -4.41 2.88 9.07
CA LYS A 66 -3.99 1.47 9.18
C LYS A 66 -4.38 0.85 10.51
N THR A 67 -4.77 -0.41 10.46
CA THR A 67 -5.15 -1.17 11.67
C THR A 67 -3.95 -1.73 12.42
N THR A 68 -2.90 -2.16 11.70
CA THR A 68 -1.63 -2.65 12.27
C THR A 68 -0.46 -2.37 11.32
N LEU A 69 0.77 -2.41 11.84
CA LEU A 69 2.01 -2.35 11.05
C LEU A 69 2.27 -3.62 10.22
N ASP A 70 1.56 -4.70 10.50
CA ASP A 70 1.81 -5.98 9.83
C ASP A 70 1.02 -6.13 8.53
N THR A 71 0.16 -5.16 8.22
CA THR A 71 -0.67 -5.14 7.02
C THR A 71 0.09 -4.68 5.79
N GLU A 72 -0.43 -4.98 4.59
CA GLU A 72 0.16 -4.48 3.35
C GLU A 72 -0.09 -2.97 3.21
N PHE A 73 0.99 -2.21 3.06
CA PHE A 73 1.05 -0.75 2.94
C PHE A 73 0.81 -0.25 1.51
N GLY A 74 0.19 -1.08 0.66
CA GLY A 74 -0.08 -0.76 -0.73
C GLY A 74 0.27 -1.90 -1.66
N GLN A 75 -0.37 -1.92 -2.83
CA GLN A 75 -0.17 -2.92 -3.86
C GLN A 75 0.01 -2.25 -5.23
N LEU A 76 0.95 -2.77 -6.01
CA LEU A 76 1.11 -2.47 -7.43
C LEU A 76 0.81 -3.73 -8.22
N THR A 77 -0.10 -3.64 -9.19
CA THR A 77 -0.18 -4.67 -10.22
C THR A 77 0.88 -4.37 -11.26
N VAL A 78 1.73 -5.35 -11.54
CA VAL A 78 2.80 -5.24 -12.53
C VAL A 78 2.49 -6.13 -13.72
N GLY A 79 2.99 -5.74 -14.88
CA GLY A 79 2.90 -6.53 -16.10
C GLY A 79 4.26 -6.69 -16.74
N TYR A 80 4.44 -7.76 -17.49
CA TYR A 80 5.62 -7.98 -18.30
C TYR A 80 5.35 -7.50 -19.73
N ASP A 81 6.09 -6.48 -20.16
CA ASP A 81 6.12 -5.97 -21.52
C ASP A 81 6.96 -6.93 -22.38
N THR A 82 6.31 -7.70 -23.25
CA THR A 82 6.98 -8.75 -24.04
C THR A 82 7.82 -8.20 -25.18
N GLU A 83 7.53 -6.99 -25.67
CA GLU A 83 8.33 -6.36 -26.74
C GLU A 83 9.65 -5.83 -26.17
N ARG A 84 9.58 -5.19 -25.01
CA ARG A 84 10.75 -4.58 -24.35
C ARG A 84 11.45 -5.50 -23.36
N GLU A 85 10.96 -6.73 -23.21
CA GLU A 85 11.41 -7.74 -22.27
C GLU A 85 11.62 -7.20 -20.84
N ARG A 86 10.63 -6.49 -20.32
CA ARG A 86 10.77 -5.80 -19.04
C ARG A 86 9.48 -5.73 -18.27
N TRP A 87 9.58 -5.82 -16.94
CA TRP A 87 8.45 -5.49 -16.08
C TRP A 87 8.12 -4.00 -16.14
N VAL A 88 6.83 -3.69 -15.98
CA VAL A 88 6.28 -2.33 -15.94
C VAL A 88 5.16 -2.26 -14.91
N ILE A 89 4.95 -1.08 -14.32
CA ILE A 89 3.76 -0.83 -13.51
C ILE A 89 2.54 -0.85 -14.45
N HIS A 90 1.60 -1.75 -14.16
CA HIS A 90 0.40 -1.93 -14.96
C HIS A 90 -0.79 -1.15 -14.38
N ASN A 91 -1.04 -1.33 -13.09
CA ASN A 91 -2.03 -0.56 -12.37
C ASN A 91 -1.46 -0.18 -11.01
N SER A 92 -1.77 1.05 -10.61
CA SER A 92 -1.39 1.61 -9.34
C SER A 92 -2.56 2.46 -8.87
N ASN A 93 -2.98 2.28 -7.63
CA ASN A 93 -4.08 3.05 -7.03
C ASN A 93 -3.68 4.52 -6.75
N PHE A 94 -2.86 5.14 -7.59
CA PHE A 94 -2.50 6.54 -7.44
C PHE A 94 -3.67 7.44 -7.83
N ASN A 95 -3.83 8.51 -7.05
CA ASN A 95 -4.76 9.58 -7.33
C ASN A 95 -4.55 10.11 -8.77
N LYS A 96 -5.59 9.99 -9.61
CA LYS A 96 -5.55 10.32 -11.05
C LYS A 96 -5.38 11.82 -11.32
N ASP A 97 -5.63 12.67 -10.33
CA ASP A 97 -5.55 14.13 -10.50
C ASP A 97 -4.12 14.67 -10.35
N LYS A 98 -3.23 13.97 -9.61
CA LYS A 98 -1.79 14.29 -9.49
C LYS A 98 -0.92 13.47 -10.48
N SER A 99 -1.53 12.99 -11.57
CA SER A 99 -1.11 11.77 -12.30
C SER A 99 0.23 11.78 -13.03
N LYS A 100 0.82 12.92 -13.40
CA LYS A 100 2.06 12.90 -14.21
C LYS A 100 3.32 12.80 -13.36
N GLU A 101 3.46 13.63 -12.35
CA GLU A 101 4.67 13.67 -11.51
C GLU A 101 4.75 12.46 -10.58
N ASN A 102 3.61 12.06 -10.00
CA ASN A 102 3.53 10.90 -9.12
C ASN A 102 3.80 9.60 -9.87
N LYS A 103 3.25 9.47 -11.08
CA LYS A 103 3.59 8.37 -11.99
C LYS A 103 5.08 8.38 -12.35
N LYS A 104 5.65 9.55 -12.69
CA LYS A 104 7.09 9.66 -12.99
C LYS A 104 7.97 9.29 -11.79
N TYR A 105 7.58 9.65 -10.58
CA TYR A 105 8.28 9.20 -9.38
C TYR A 105 8.21 7.69 -9.24
N MET A 106 7.01 7.11 -9.37
CA MET A 106 6.80 5.67 -9.18
C MET A 106 7.44 4.83 -10.27
N ASP A 107 7.44 5.29 -11.51
CA ASP A 107 8.19 4.68 -12.62
C ASP A 107 9.70 4.70 -12.32
N ARG A 108 10.25 5.83 -11.85
CA ARG A 108 11.66 5.92 -11.45
C ARG A 108 11.98 5.03 -10.26
N PHE A 109 11.12 4.99 -9.26
CA PHE A 109 11.23 4.12 -8.11
C PHE A 109 11.25 2.65 -8.55
N PHE A 110 10.30 2.26 -9.38
CA PHE A 110 10.18 0.90 -9.88
C PHE A 110 11.43 0.49 -10.67
N VAL A 111 11.88 1.33 -11.61
CA VAL A 111 13.09 1.08 -12.40
C VAL A 111 14.33 0.98 -11.52
N LYS A 112 14.45 1.81 -10.49
CA LYS A 112 15.64 1.86 -9.63
C LYS A 112 15.70 0.69 -8.63
N TYR A 113 14.59 0.39 -7.97
CA TYR A 113 14.59 -0.49 -6.79
C TYR A 113 13.94 -1.84 -7.02
N LEU A 114 12.99 -1.98 -7.95
CA LEU A 114 12.23 -3.21 -8.14
C LEU A 114 12.66 -3.96 -9.40
N GLN A 115 12.80 -3.24 -10.52
CA GLN A 115 13.18 -3.80 -11.82
C GLN A 115 14.43 -4.68 -11.79
N PRO A 116 15.54 -4.31 -11.09
CA PRO A 116 16.75 -5.12 -11.10
C PRO A 116 16.55 -6.55 -10.57
N TYR A 117 15.60 -6.73 -9.65
CA TYR A 117 15.27 -8.03 -9.05
C TYR A 117 14.27 -8.83 -9.89
N LEU A 118 13.46 -8.15 -10.71
CA LEU A 118 12.45 -8.80 -11.54
C LEU A 118 12.96 -9.18 -12.93
N LYS A 119 14.12 -8.67 -13.35
CA LYS A 119 14.64 -8.80 -14.72
C LYS A 119 14.72 -10.26 -15.23
N ASP A 120 15.02 -11.19 -14.33
CA ASP A 120 15.21 -12.62 -14.66
C ASP A 120 13.89 -13.41 -14.55
N LEU A 121 12.84 -12.80 -14.01
CA LEU A 121 11.51 -13.40 -13.88
C LEU A 121 10.73 -13.16 -15.17
N LYS A 122 10.43 -14.22 -15.92
CA LYS A 122 9.65 -14.12 -17.16
C LYS A 122 8.37 -14.96 -17.06
N PRO A 123 7.19 -14.42 -17.42
CA PRO A 123 5.98 -15.22 -17.52
C PRO A 123 6.16 -16.32 -18.58
N PRO A 124 5.41 -17.43 -18.48
CA PRO A 124 5.47 -18.50 -19.46
C PRO A 124 5.24 -17.98 -20.89
N ALA A 125 6.23 -18.18 -21.76
CA ALA A 125 6.14 -17.81 -23.16
C ALA A 125 5.24 -18.79 -23.94
N GLY A 126 4.46 -18.28 -24.90
CA GLY A 126 3.64 -19.11 -25.79
C GLY A 126 2.43 -19.78 -25.14
N SER A 127 2.05 -19.38 -23.92
CA SER A 127 0.86 -19.93 -23.27
C SER A 127 -0.43 -19.38 -23.90
N ASN A 128 -1.42 -20.24 -24.13
CA ASN A 128 -2.73 -19.82 -24.67
C ASN A 128 -3.60 -19.10 -23.62
N ASN A 129 -3.23 -19.20 -22.34
CA ASN A 129 -3.98 -18.65 -21.21
C ASN A 129 -3.44 -17.31 -20.71
N ILE A 130 -2.71 -16.55 -21.54
CA ILE A 130 -2.16 -15.26 -21.14
C ILE A 130 -3.30 -14.28 -20.84
N LEU A 131 -3.30 -13.74 -19.62
CA LEU A 131 -4.15 -12.61 -19.28
C LEU A 131 -3.46 -11.33 -19.75
N LYS A 132 -3.94 -10.82 -20.88
CA LYS A 132 -3.60 -9.49 -21.40
C LYS A 132 -4.72 -8.51 -21.05
N LYS A 133 -4.39 -7.23 -20.90
CA LYS A 133 -5.42 -6.19 -20.78
C LYS A 133 -5.98 -5.87 -22.17
N ARG A 134 -7.32 -5.83 -22.32
CA ARG A 134 -7.98 -5.31 -23.53
C ARG A 134 -7.64 -3.82 -23.71
N GLY A 135 -7.13 -3.43 -24.89
CA GLY A 135 -6.78 -2.05 -25.25
C GLY A 135 -5.36 -1.90 -25.80
N GLU A 136 -4.82 -0.67 -25.84
CA GLU A 136 -3.58 -0.22 -26.52
C GLU A 136 -2.26 -0.99 -26.24
N ARG A 137 -2.27 -2.07 -25.45
CA ARG A 137 -1.06 -2.83 -25.09
C ARG A 137 -1.31 -4.33 -25.06
N ASP A 138 -1.63 -4.91 -26.21
CA ASP A 138 -1.68 -6.37 -26.46
C ASP A 138 -0.34 -7.10 -26.19
N GLN A 139 0.68 -6.37 -25.73
CA GLN A 139 2.03 -6.85 -25.43
C GLN A 139 2.33 -6.92 -23.91
N ILE A 140 1.41 -6.45 -23.05
CA ILE A 140 1.61 -6.55 -21.59
C ILE A 140 0.88 -7.76 -21.03
N VAL A 141 1.65 -8.69 -20.46
CA VAL A 141 1.15 -9.84 -19.72
C VAL A 141 1.01 -9.46 -18.24
N VAL A 142 -0.22 -9.43 -17.72
CA VAL A 142 -0.49 -9.08 -16.31
C VAL A 142 -0.77 -10.29 -15.45
N GLY A 143 -0.87 -11.47 -16.06
CA GLY A 143 -1.29 -12.69 -15.40
C GLY A 143 -1.56 -13.83 -16.35
N LEU A 144 -2.19 -14.88 -15.83
CA LEU A 144 -2.64 -16.06 -16.57
C LEU A 144 -4.07 -16.43 -16.16
N TYR A 145 -4.92 -16.81 -17.11
CA TYR A 145 -6.20 -17.47 -16.83
C TYR A 145 -5.99 -18.87 -16.26
N LYS A 146 -6.90 -19.30 -15.39
CA LYS A 146 -6.90 -20.66 -14.84
C LYS A 146 -7.42 -21.65 -15.87
N GLU A 147 -6.67 -22.73 -16.03
CA GLU A 147 -7.03 -23.89 -16.86
C GLU A 147 -7.02 -25.17 -16.02
N PRO A 148 -7.56 -26.29 -16.53
CA PRO A 148 -7.35 -27.61 -15.93
C PRO A 148 -5.85 -27.86 -15.69
N GLY A 149 -5.48 -28.20 -14.45
CA GLY A 149 -4.08 -28.38 -14.06
C GLY A 149 -3.32 -27.11 -13.65
N HIS A 150 -3.97 -25.94 -13.59
CA HIS A 150 -3.34 -24.65 -13.23
C HIS A 150 -2.52 -24.67 -11.94
N LYS A 151 -2.88 -25.51 -10.97
CA LYS A 151 -2.15 -25.63 -9.71
C LYS A 151 -0.70 -26.03 -9.95
N LYS A 152 -0.48 -27.00 -10.86
CA LYS A 152 0.88 -27.43 -11.25
C LYS A 152 1.63 -26.32 -11.98
N THR A 153 0.96 -25.57 -12.85
CA THR A 153 1.55 -24.43 -13.57
C THR A 153 1.97 -23.32 -12.60
N LEU A 154 1.11 -22.99 -11.62
CA LEU A 154 1.40 -22.02 -10.59
C LEU A 154 2.59 -22.48 -9.73
N GLU A 155 2.58 -23.73 -9.27
CA GLU A 155 3.67 -24.32 -8.48
C GLU A 155 5.00 -24.32 -9.27
N ALA A 156 4.98 -24.71 -10.54
CA ALA A 156 6.17 -24.68 -11.38
C ALA A 156 6.73 -23.26 -11.58
N MET A 157 5.84 -22.28 -11.78
CA MET A 157 6.23 -20.86 -11.92
C MET A 157 6.77 -20.30 -10.59
N GLN A 158 6.12 -20.57 -9.47
CA GLN A 158 6.60 -20.18 -8.14
C GLN A 158 7.95 -20.82 -7.83
N ASN A 159 8.11 -22.12 -8.13
CA ASN A 159 9.37 -22.82 -7.91
C ASN A 159 10.51 -22.26 -8.77
N SER A 160 10.21 -21.93 -10.02
CA SER A 160 11.18 -21.32 -10.94
C SER A 160 11.61 -19.91 -10.48
N TRP A 161 10.65 -19.10 -10.01
CA TRP A 161 10.92 -17.70 -9.67
C TRP A 161 11.43 -17.49 -8.24
N PHE A 162 10.98 -18.34 -7.30
CA PHE A 162 11.13 -18.13 -5.87
C PHE A 162 11.79 -19.32 -5.15
N GLY A 163 12.16 -20.39 -5.88
CA GLY A 163 12.66 -21.62 -5.27
C GLY A 163 11.59 -22.28 -4.39
N GLU A 164 11.93 -22.60 -3.15
CA GLU A 164 10.95 -23.19 -2.20
C GLU A 164 9.92 -22.16 -1.68
N GLY A 165 10.09 -20.87 -2.01
CA GLY A 165 9.24 -19.78 -1.60
C GLY A 165 7.99 -19.58 -2.48
N LYS A 166 7.09 -18.71 -2.03
CA LYS A 166 5.91 -18.26 -2.81
C LYS A 166 6.01 -16.81 -3.29
N GLU A 167 7.09 -16.14 -2.91
CA GLU A 167 7.30 -14.71 -3.09
C GLU A 167 8.80 -14.38 -3.09
N HIS A 168 9.13 -13.26 -3.72
CA HIS A 168 10.46 -12.65 -3.62
C HIS A 168 10.36 -11.38 -2.79
N ARG A 169 11.23 -11.22 -1.79
CA ARG A 169 11.26 -10.04 -0.91
C ARG A 169 12.46 -9.17 -1.24
N ILE A 170 12.16 -7.89 -1.48
CA ILE A 170 13.15 -6.86 -1.77
C ILE A 170 13.17 -5.93 -0.56
N GLU A 171 14.30 -5.86 0.14
CA GLU A 171 14.45 -4.94 1.26
C GLU A 171 14.48 -3.49 0.77
N LEU A 172 13.70 -2.64 1.44
CA LEU A 172 13.58 -1.21 1.17
C LEU A 172 13.91 -0.44 2.44
N SER A 173 14.36 0.81 2.30
CA SER A 173 14.44 1.70 3.45
C SER A 173 13.03 2.18 3.86
N PRO A 174 12.75 2.37 5.15
CA PRO A 174 11.49 2.95 5.63
C PRO A 174 11.10 4.28 4.96
N ALA A 175 12.11 5.12 4.66
CA ALA A 175 11.93 6.39 3.96
C ALA A 175 11.33 6.24 2.55
N ILE A 176 11.60 5.12 1.86
CA ILE A 176 11.00 4.82 0.56
C ILE A 176 9.49 4.60 0.70
N LEU A 177 9.07 3.84 1.73
CA LEU A 177 7.66 3.53 1.95
C LEU A 177 6.87 4.77 2.40
N GLN A 178 7.46 5.62 3.25
CA GLN A 178 6.91 6.94 3.56
C GLN A 178 6.68 7.75 2.28
N LYS A 179 7.69 7.79 1.39
CA LYS A 179 7.61 8.55 0.14
C LYS A 179 6.58 7.97 -0.84
N TYR A 180 6.35 6.67 -0.83
CA TYR A 180 5.29 6.03 -1.61
C TYR A 180 3.91 6.61 -1.23
N TYR A 181 3.59 6.71 0.06
CA TYR A 181 2.32 7.28 0.51
C TYR A 181 2.19 8.78 0.28
N ASN A 182 3.26 9.53 0.52
CA ASN A 182 3.31 10.94 0.14
C ASN A 182 2.99 11.11 -1.36
N THR A 183 3.51 10.21 -2.21
CA THR A 183 3.19 10.20 -3.65
C THR A 183 1.75 9.76 -3.95
N LYS A 184 1.10 8.95 -3.10
CA LYS A 184 -0.34 8.68 -3.22
C LYS A 184 -1.15 9.96 -2.97
N GLY A 185 -0.67 10.82 -2.08
CA GLY A 185 -1.23 12.13 -1.76
C GLY A 185 -1.53 12.33 -0.29
N ASP A 186 -1.16 11.38 0.57
CA ASP A 186 -1.38 11.43 2.01
C ASP A 186 -0.27 12.24 2.70
N ASP A 187 -0.66 13.13 3.61
CA ASP A 187 0.24 13.96 4.42
C ASP A 187 0.59 13.28 5.75
N LEU A 188 -0.36 12.51 6.29
CA LEU A 188 -0.27 11.83 7.58
C LEU A 188 -0.72 10.38 7.48
N ILE A 189 -0.27 9.53 8.40
CA ILE A 189 -0.76 8.16 8.56
C ILE A 189 -1.09 7.88 10.03
N GLN A 190 -2.33 7.47 10.29
CA GLN A 190 -2.78 7.00 11.60
C GLN A 190 -2.70 5.48 11.64
N ILE A 191 -1.92 4.94 12.58
CA ILE A 191 -1.83 3.51 12.80
C ILE A 191 -2.47 3.20 14.15
N ASN A 192 -3.50 2.38 14.13
CA ASN A 192 -4.27 2.06 15.33
C ASN A 192 -3.38 1.43 16.41
N GLY A 193 -3.49 1.95 17.64
CA GLY A 193 -2.66 1.54 18.77
C GLY A 193 -1.23 2.06 18.75
N LEU A 194 -0.76 2.65 17.64
CA LEU A 194 0.61 3.16 17.51
C LEU A 194 0.71 4.68 17.33
N GLY A 195 -0.35 5.33 16.84
CA GLY A 195 -0.44 6.80 16.76
C GLY A 195 -0.36 7.38 15.35
N LEU A 196 -0.24 8.70 15.28
CA LEU A 196 -0.22 9.52 14.08
C LEU A 196 1.21 9.91 13.67
N TYR A 197 1.56 9.72 12.40
CA TYR A 197 2.91 9.94 11.88
C TYR A 197 2.90 10.81 10.63
N LYS A 198 3.98 11.57 10.42
CA LYS A 198 4.16 12.38 9.21
C LYS A 198 4.58 11.55 8.00
N LEU A 199 3.97 11.85 6.86
CA LEU A 199 4.39 11.38 5.54
C LEU A 199 4.98 12.52 4.70
N SER A 200 4.63 13.77 4.98
CA SER A 200 5.13 14.97 4.31
C SER A 200 5.65 16.02 5.31
N ASP A 201 6.42 16.99 4.81
CA ASP A 201 6.91 18.14 5.57
C ASP A 201 5.94 19.34 5.52
N ARG A 202 4.71 19.10 5.05
CA ARG A 202 3.75 20.16 4.75
C ARG A 202 3.27 20.89 5.99
N PHE A 203 3.24 20.20 7.13
CA PHE A 203 2.77 20.73 8.41
C PHE A 203 3.87 20.60 9.47
N ASP A 204 4.08 21.67 10.23
CA ASP A 204 5.07 21.70 11.32
C ASP A 204 4.45 21.19 12.63
N ILE A 205 4.05 19.92 12.60
CA ILE A 205 3.43 19.23 13.75
C ILE A 205 4.51 18.44 14.48
N ALA A 206 4.50 18.51 15.81
CA ALA A 206 5.48 17.87 16.69
C ALA A 206 5.24 16.36 16.88
N ILE A 207 5.11 15.63 15.77
CA ILE A 207 5.01 14.17 15.70
C ILE A 207 6.14 13.58 14.86
N PRO A 208 6.56 12.33 15.13
CA PRO A 208 7.60 11.67 14.35
C PRO A 208 7.17 11.37 12.91
N TYR A 209 8.14 11.18 12.02
CA TYR A 209 7.89 10.65 10.69
C TYR A 209 7.59 9.15 10.72
N PHE A 210 6.82 8.67 9.76
CA PHE A 210 6.53 7.23 9.62
C PHE A 210 7.82 6.40 9.48
N SER A 211 8.84 6.93 8.80
CA SER A 211 10.14 6.26 8.69
C SER A 211 10.92 6.16 10.01
N GLU A 212 10.55 6.91 11.05
CA GLU A 212 11.13 6.81 12.40
C GLU A 212 10.38 5.82 13.29
N LEU A 213 9.18 5.40 12.88
CA LEU A 213 8.45 4.29 13.50
C LEU A 213 8.93 2.95 12.96
N VAL A 214 9.07 2.86 11.64
CA VAL A 214 9.27 1.60 10.93
C VAL A 214 10.74 1.18 10.96
N PHE A 215 10.99 -0.04 11.45
CA PHE A 215 12.33 -0.62 11.49
C PHE A 215 12.74 -1.21 10.15
N ARG A 216 11.82 -1.95 9.50
CA ARG A 216 12.06 -2.62 8.21
C ARG A 216 10.94 -2.30 7.24
N ALA A 217 11.30 -2.07 5.97
CA ALA A 217 10.34 -2.05 4.88
C ALA A 217 10.75 -3.08 3.82
N ASP A 218 9.78 -3.72 3.18
CA ASP A 218 10.02 -4.59 2.05
C ASP A 218 8.96 -4.45 0.96
N ALA A 219 9.37 -4.78 -0.27
CA ALA A 219 8.47 -5.02 -1.39
C ALA A 219 8.46 -6.51 -1.69
N LYS A 220 7.29 -7.11 -1.58
CA LYS A 220 7.01 -8.51 -1.87
C LYS A 220 6.47 -8.64 -3.28
N PHE A 221 7.25 -9.19 -4.19
CA PHE A 221 6.73 -9.65 -5.47
C PHE A 221 6.12 -11.04 -5.34
N HIS A 222 4.86 -11.20 -5.74
CA HIS A 222 4.13 -12.46 -5.62
C HIS A 222 3.07 -12.62 -6.72
N ILE A 223 2.62 -13.87 -6.87
CA ILE A 223 1.51 -14.22 -7.76
C ILE A 223 0.23 -14.25 -6.93
N LYS A 224 -0.71 -13.36 -7.23
CA LYS A 224 -2.00 -13.24 -6.54
C LYS A 224 -3.06 -14.05 -7.26
N ASN A 225 -3.82 -14.83 -6.50
CA ASN A 225 -4.88 -15.69 -7.01
C ASN A 225 -6.22 -14.94 -7.02
N HIS A 226 -6.92 -14.98 -8.15
CA HIS A 226 -8.26 -14.42 -8.36
C HIS A 226 -9.17 -15.51 -8.92
N GLY A 227 -10.50 -15.36 -8.79
CA GLY A 227 -11.52 -16.37 -9.19
C GLY A 227 -11.08 -17.27 -10.36
N ASP A 228 -10.88 -16.67 -11.54
CA ASP A 228 -10.54 -17.39 -12.77
C ASP A 228 -9.13 -17.08 -13.31
N SER A 229 -8.26 -16.41 -12.54
CA SER A 229 -6.94 -16.00 -13.02
C SER A 229 -5.91 -15.82 -11.90
N PHE A 230 -4.66 -15.65 -12.27
CA PHE A 230 -3.59 -15.18 -11.41
C PHE A 230 -3.03 -13.88 -11.96
N THR A 231 -2.64 -12.95 -11.10
CA THR A 231 -2.00 -11.69 -11.50
C THR A 231 -0.68 -11.49 -10.78
N PHE A 232 0.23 -10.74 -11.38
CA PHE A 232 1.53 -10.42 -10.79
C PHE A 232 1.45 -9.13 -9.98
N ASN A 233 1.81 -9.19 -8.71
CA ASN A 233 1.67 -8.04 -7.80
C ASN A 233 2.91 -7.83 -6.96
N ILE A 234 3.11 -6.57 -6.59
CA ILE A 234 4.05 -6.13 -5.57
C ILE A 234 3.25 -5.58 -4.41
N ALA A 235 3.40 -6.15 -3.23
CA ALA A 235 2.85 -5.62 -1.99
C ALA A 235 3.97 -4.97 -1.17
N PHE A 236 3.73 -3.78 -0.63
CA PHE A 236 4.66 -3.16 0.30
C PHE A 236 4.32 -3.57 1.72
N ARG A 237 5.35 -3.80 2.54
CA ARG A 237 5.20 -4.14 3.94
C ARG A 237 6.14 -3.28 4.78
N ALA A 238 5.68 -2.97 5.99
CA ALA A 238 6.50 -2.46 7.07
C ALA A 238 6.54 -3.52 8.20
N ASP A 239 7.57 -3.48 9.02
CA ASP A 239 7.66 -4.29 10.23
C ASP A 239 8.29 -3.44 11.37
N ASP A 240 7.86 -3.71 12.59
CA ASP A 240 8.12 -2.92 13.80
C ASP A 240 9.08 -3.60 14.79
N LEU A 241 9.84 -4.58 14.32
CA LEU A 241 10.63 -5.54 15.11
C LEU A 241 11.76 -4.97 16.00
N ASP A 242 11.79 -3.67 16.27
CA ASP A 242 12.64 -3.09 17.31
C ASP A 242 11.97 -1.87 17.99
N GLN A 243 11.13 -2.15 18.99
CA GLN A 243 10.43 -1.12 19.78
C GLN A 243 11.38 -0.12 20.45
N ASP A 244 12.63 -0.50 20.72
CA ASP A 244 13.61 0.36 21.37
C ASP A 244 14.13 1.46 20.43
N ARG A 245 14.00 1.27 19.11
CA ARG A 245 14.42 2.23 18.08
C ARG A 245 13.25 3.00 17.47
N SER A 246 12.02 2.49 17.59
CA SER A 246 10.82 3.11 17.07
C SER A 246 10.42 4.36 17.88
N LYS A 247 10.29 5.50 17.19
CA LYS A 247 9.76 6.71 17.82
C LYS A 247 8.24 6.69 17.79
N MET A 248 7.64 6.33 18.91
CA MET A 248 6.18 6.30 19.05
C MET A 248 5.56 7.69 19.08
N SER A 249 4.53 7.91 18.28
CA SER A 249 3.69 9.09 18.37
C SER A 249 2.75 9.00 19.57
N ARG A 250 2.58 10.12 20.27
CA ARG A 250 1.62 10.23 21.37
C ARG A 250 0.23 10.70 20.93
N LEU A 251 0.08 11.11 19.67
CA LEU A 251 -1.20 11.54 19.13
C LEU A 251 -1.93 10.37 18.49
N ASP A 252 -3.18 10.17 18.88
CA ASP A 252 -4.09 9.20 18.28
C ASP A 252 -5.40 9.91 17.90
N ILE A 253 -5.58 10.25 16.62
CA ILE A 253 -6.72 11.03 16.17
C ILE A 253 -8.05 10.25 16.17
N SER A 254 -8.00 8.96 16.54
CA SER A 254 -9.21 8.22 16.92
C SER A 254 -9.73 8.64 18.30
N LYS A 255 -9.01 9.50 19.03
CA LYS A 255 -9.44 10.14 20.28
C LYS A 255 -9.73 11.61 20.03
N LYS A 256 -10.89 12.06 20.51
CA LYS A 256 -11.38 13.44 20.34
C LYS A 256 -10.37 14.50 20.80
N GLU A 257 -9.72 14.28 21.94
CA GLU A 257 -8.75 15.22 22.51
C GLU A 257 -7.51 15.40 21.62
N ASP A 258 -7.00 14.33 21.04
CA ASP A 258 -5.82 14.38 20.17
C ASP A 258 -6.17 14.88 18.76
N ALA A 259 -7.36 14.56 18.24
CA ALA A 259 -7.89 15.19 17.04
C ALA A 259 -8.00 16.72 17.20
N ASN A 260 -8.43 17.20 18.38
CA ASN A 260 -8.47 18.64 18.67
C ASN A 260 -7.08 19.28 18.78
N LYS A 261 -6.07 18.54 19.24
CA LYS A 261 -4.69 19.04 19.24
C LYS A 261 -4.18 19.18 17.81
N LEU A 262 -4.42 18.17 16.97
CA LEU A 262 -4.04 18.20 15.57
C LEU A 262 -4.61 19.44 14.86
N ILE A 263 -5.91 19.71 15.01
CA ILE A 263 -6.57 20.89 14.41
C ILE A 263 -5.96 22.22 14.88
N LYS A 264 -5.42 22.30 16.10
CA LYS A 264 -4.80 23.52 16.64
C LYS A 264 -3.36 23.72 16.19
N GLU A 265 -2.67 22.64 15.83
CA GLU A 265 -1.26 22.66 15.43
C GLU A 265 -1.08 22.84 13.92
N ILE A 266 -2.14 22.63 13.15
CA ILE A 266 -2.22 22.90 11.70
C ILE A 266 -2.68 24.33 11.47
#